data_AF-A0A0S7XB49-F1
#
_entry.id   AF-A0A0S7XB49-F1
#
_cell.length_a   1.000
_cell.length_b   1.000
_cell.length_c   1.000
_cell.angle_alpha   90.00
_cell.angle_beta   90.00
_cell.angle_gamma   90.00
#
_symmetry.space_group_name_H-M   'P 1'
#
loop_
_entity.id
_entity.type
_entity.pdbx_description
1 polymer ?
#
loop_
_entity_poly.entity_id
_entity_poly.type
_entity_poly.pdbx_seq_one_letter_code
_entity_poly.pdbx_strand_id
1 'polypeptide(L)'
;MKIKIESLARVEGHGGILVEMEGKRVKNVQFSIMEGPRLIETLTIGKTPAEDISLVCRICAICTTSHRYAAIRALERALGIEVSSKTRLTRTLMHLGEMVESHSLHVFLLSLPDLAGRSSAIDMLDDFGDEVRFALRMKKLGNSVMALTTDRMIHGENPVLGGFGRYPSRQDLMDVKKEAESLLPSSIKALELVNSFSLPSFFEKETFFMALKPEEKRFGFVGDNVVLSSGEERSIEEYKALTNERVVPHSFSKRSLYKGKPFTLGALARVNLIGERLDGEAGKCFRKYYQPRWKKNPLFNILAQALEIVYCLEEIPRLVDEIIQLEDTPIVDPPRSEGEATGAVEAPRGTLYHHYRLEDGLIAGTDIITPTAQNLDDVEKYFKLAAENLPSPSQNDLGNTLETIARAYDPCISCSTHLVEIKKTEGIDWKSGLSSVLRGSGRPVLVGLGNKDRSDDGIGVLIARRLRGLGRERVLVEDEWPNVLDHLGAGDGASTIFIDAGDFGGVPGEIRLFPLDSVSAELVSSHKAILGLARRNSKKQRDSQYVLTIQPSSTEFASRISPPVSAAADEIVRFLTQTATLSR
;
A
#
# COMPACT_ATOMS: atom_id res chain seq x y z
N MET A 1 -30.63 0.37 -5.78
CA MET A 1 -30.04 1.49 -5.01
C MET A 1 -28.54 1.48 -5.24
N LYS A 2 -27.91 2.65 -5.37
CA LYS A 2 -26.46 2.77 -5.58
C LYS A 2 -25.91 3.80 -4.61
N ILE A 3 -24.91 3.40 -3.84
CA ILE A 3 -24.14 4.29 -2.96
C ILE A 3 -22.74 4.38 -3.52
N LYS A 4 -22.25 5.60 -3.67
CA LYS A 4 -20.87 5.88 -4.08
C LYS A 4 -20.31 6.93 -3.14
N ILE A 5 -19.29 6.56 -2.37
CA ILE A 5 -18.47 7.45 -1.55
C ILE A 5 -17.18 7.66 -2.34
N GLU A 6 -17.01 8.85 -2.90
CA GLU A 6 -15.87 9.13 -3.79
C GLU A 6 -14.56 9.28 -3.02
N SER A 7 -14.61 9.83 -1.81
CA SER A 7 -13.45 9.99 -0.94
C SER A 7 -13.85 9.70 0.49
N LEU A 8 -13.21 8.69 1.08
CA LEU A 8 -13.37 8.38 2.49
C LEU A 8 -12.61 9.42 3.32
N ALA A 9 -13.33 10.13 4.20
CA ALA A 9 -12.71 11.06 5.15
C ALA A 9 -12.23 10.32 6.42
N ARG A 10 -11.31 10.92 7.17
CA ARG A 10 -10.75 10.39 8.42
C ARG A 10 -10.08 9.01 8.26
N VAL A 11 -9.38 8.84 7.14
CA VAL A 11 -8.46 7.74 6.87
C VAL A 11 -7.20 8.31 6.26
N GLU A 12 -6.11 7.55 6.31
CA GLU A 12 -4.86 7.92 5.64
C GLU A 12 -4.97 7.54 4.15
N GLY A 13 -4.64 8.47 3.24
CA GLY A 13 -4.63 8.30 1.77
C GLY A 13 -6.01 8.42 1.09
N HIS A 14 -6.10 8.05 -0.20
CA HIS A 14 -7.28 8.28 -1.05
C HIS A 14 -7.99 6.99 -1.47
N GLY A 15 -9.21 6.78 -0.97
CA GLY A 15 -10.01 5.59 -1.28
C GLY A 15 -11.50 5.88 -1.28
N GLY A 16 -12.26 4.98 -1.92
CA GLY A 16 -13.69 5.17 -2.17
C GLY A 16 -14.46 3.87 -2.06
N ILE A 17 -15.77 3.98 -1.82
CA ILE A 17 -16.66 2.84 -1.60
C ILE A 17 -17.77 2.89 -2.65
N LEU A 18 -18.02 1.75 -3.31
CA LEU A 18 -19.16 1.57 -4.20
C LEU A 18 -19.96 0.35 -3.74
N VAL A 19 -21.26 0.56 -3.49
CA VAL A 19 -22.21 -0.51 -3.22
C VAL A 19 -23.41 -0.36 -4.15
N GLU A 20 -23.67 -1.40 -4.93
CA GLU A 20 -24.81 -1.47 -5.84
C GLU A 20 -25.76 -2.58 -5.38
N MET A 21 -27.01 -2.21 -5.13
CA MET A 21 -28.06 -3.09 -4.62
C MET A 21 -29.21 -3.24 -5.60
N GLU A 22 -29.73 -4.46 -5.68
CA GLU A 22 -30.97 -4.85 -6.36
C GLU A 22 -31.96 -5.37 -5.30
N GLY A 23 -32.96 -4.54 -4.94
CA GLY A 23 -33.79 -4.79 -3.77
C GLY A 23 -32.94 -4.83 -2.49
N LYS A 24 -33.00 -5.96 -1.75
CA LYS A 24 -32.19 -6.22 -0.55
C LYS A 24 -30.87 -6.95 -0.83
N ARG A 25 -30.60 -7.33 -2.09
CA ARG A 25 -29.42 -8.10 -2.46
C ARG A 25 -28.32 -7.19 -2.97
N VAL A 26 -27.08 -7.40 -2.54
CA VAL A 26 -25.93 -6.68 -3.10
C VAL A 26 -25.52 -7.34 -4.42
N LYS A 27 -25.48 -6.53 -5.48
CA LYS A 27 -25.01 -6.93 -6.81
C LYS A 27 -23.50 -6.72 -6.94
N ASN A 28 -22.99 -5.62 -6.39
CA ASN A 28 -21.57 -5.25 -6.47
C ASN A 28 -21.15 -4.50 -5.20
N VAL A 29 -19.96 -4.79 -4.71
CA VAL A 29 -19.32 -4.11 -3.57
C VAL A 29 -17.85 -3.92 -3.91
N GLN A 30 -17.35 -2.70 -3.74
CA GLN A 30 -15.97 -2.36 -4.06
C GLN A 30 -15.47 -1.36 -3.01
N PHE A 31 -14.31 -1.66 -2.43
CA PHE A 31 -13.51 -0.70 -1.69
C PHE A 31 -12.26 -0.39 -2.52
N SER A 32 -12.22 0.77 -3.15
CA SER A 32 -11.19 1.12 -4.12
C SER A 32 -10.11 1.98 -3.50
N ILE A 33 -8.87 1.52 -3.58
CA ILE A 33 -7.69 2.32 -3.30
C ILE A 33 -7.32 3.05 -4.60
N MET A 34 -7.39 4.38 -4.56
CA MET A 34 -7.22 5.27 -5.72
C MET A 34 -5.88 6.00 -5.74
N GLU A 35 -5.02 5.73 -4.77
CA GLU A 35 -3.67 6.28 -4.75
C GLU A 35 -2.73 5.47 -5.66
N GLY A 36 -1.91 6.18 -6.43
CA GLY A 36 -1.03 5.57 -7.42
C GLY A 36 0.11 4.77 -6.79
N PRO A 37 0.66 3.76 -7.49
CA PRO A 37 1.72 2.93 -6.96
C PRO A 37 3.02 3.71 -6.91
N ARG A 38 3.77 3.53 -5.82
CA ARG A 38 5.09 4.14 -5.64
C ARG A 38 6.24 3.25 -6.09
N LEU A 39 5.95 1.99 -6.44
CA LEU A 39 6.91 1.02 -6.99
C LEU A 39 8.16 0.84 -6.13
N ILE A 40 8.00 0.91 -4.79
CA ILE A 40 9.11 0.82 -3.84
C ILE A 40 9.88 -0.50 -4.03
N GLU A 41 9.18 -1.62 -4.21
CA GLU A 41 9.79 -2.94 -4.47
C GLU A 41 10.72 -2.97 -5.70
N THR A 42 10.45 -2.12 -6.70
CA THR A 42 11.34 -1.98 -7.87
C THR A 42 12.48 -1.01 -7.60
N LEU A 43 12.22 0.08 -6.85
CA LEU A 43 13.23 1.10 -6.52
C LEU A 43 14.36 0.57 -5.63
N THR A 44 14.10 -0.51 -4.89
CA THR A 44 15.07 -1.15 -4.01
C THR A 44 16.02 -2.07 -4.76
N ILE A 45 15.69 -2.53 -5.97
CA ILE A 45 16.55 -3.41 -6.75
C ILE A 45 17.87 -2.70 -7.12
N GLY A 46 18.99 -3.39 -6.89
CA GLY A 46 20.35 -2.87 -7.08
C GLY A 46 20.81 -1.89 -5.99
N LYS A 47 20.00 -1.67 -4.95
CA LYS A 47 20.39 -0.88 -3.77
C LYS A 47 21.13 -1.72 -2.75
N THR A 48 21.90 -1.05 -1.90
CA THR A 48 22.46 -1.69 -0.71
C THR A 48 21.37 -1.89 0.36
N PRO A 49 21.52 -2.87 1.25
CA PRO A 49 20.63 -3.05 2.41
C PRO A 49 20.45 -1.77 3.25
N ALA A 50 21.50 -0.95 3.37
CA ALA A 50 21.47 0.31 4.11
C ALA A 50 20.63 1.39 3.40
N GLU A 51 20.66 1.47 2.07
CA GLU A 51 19.78 2.36 1.31
C GLU A 51 18.32 1.91 1.39
N ASP A 52 18.08 0.59 1.34
CA ASP A 52 16.73 0.01 1.39
C ASP A 52 15.98 0.37 2.68
N ILE A 53 16.60 0.20 3.85
CA ILE A 53 15.97 0.52 5.15
C ILE A 53 15.55 1.99 5.26
N SER A 54 16.22 2.90 4.53
CA SER A 54 15.79 4.29 4.40
C SER A 54 14.64 4.41 3.40
N LEU A 55 14.71 3.78 2.23
CA LEU A 55 13.68 3.88 1.19
C LEU A 55 12.31 3.38 1.66
N VAL A 56 12.25 2.21 2.30
CA VAL A 56 10.97 1.58 2.68
C VAL A 56 10.18 2.37 3.72
N CYS A 57 10.84 3.20 4.54
CA CYS A 57 10.14 4.12 5.43
C CYS A 57 9.22 5.09 4.69
N ARG A 58 9.49 5.39 3.41
CA ARG A 58 8.70 6.33 2.60
C ARG A 58 7.43 5.70 2.04
N ILE A 59 7.19 4.41 2.30
CA ILE A 59 5.89 3.76 2.08
C ILE A 59 4.83 4.41 2.97
N CYS A 60 5.16 4.90 4.16
CA CYS A 60 4.13 5.47 5.03
C CYS A 60 4.73 6.39 6.07
N ALA A 61 4.13 7.58 6.22
CA ALA A 61 4.52 8.51 7.28
C ALA A 61 4.00 8.09 8.68
N ILE A 62 2.97 7.24 8.75
CA ILE A 62 2.42 6.74 10.02
C ILE A 62 3.17 5.49 10.48
N CYS A 63 3.13 4.39 9.71
CA CYS A 63 3.81 3.14 10.09
C CYS A 63 5.27 3.03 9.57
N THR A 64 5.99 4.15 9.60
CA THR A 64 7.37 4.26 9.10
C THR A 64 8.36 3.36 9.87
N THR A 65 8.14 3.19 11.16
CA THR A 65 8.94 2.37 12.07
C THR A 65 8.66 0.90 11.83
N SER A 66 7.40 0.50 11.63
CA SER A 66 7.06 -0.87 11.22
C SER A 66 7.77 -1.30 9.93
N HIS A 67 7.76 -0.45 8.89
CA HIS A 67 8.46 -0.75 7.64
C HIS A 67 9.96 -0.89 7.82
N ARG A 68 10.58 0.04 8.55
CA ARG A 68 12.00 -0.07 8.90
C ARG A 68 12.30 -1.35 9.64
N TYR A 69 11.49 -1.67 10.65
CA TYR A 69 11.76 -2.80 11.51
C TYR A 69 11.56 -4.12 10.77
N ALA A 70 10.49 -4.27 9.99
CA ALA A 70 10.29 -5.44 9.12
C ALA A 70 11.47 -5.63 8.15
N ALA A 71 11.94 -4.54 7.53
CA ALA A 71 13.09 -4.60 6.63
C ALA A 71 14.39 -4.99 7.33
N ILE A 72 14.71 -4.36 8.48
CA ILE A 72 15.86 -4.73 9.29
C ILE A 72 15.80 -6.20 9.69
N ARG A 73 14.64 -6.70 10.15
CA ARG A 73 14.49 -8.12 10.52
C ARG A 73 14.77 -9.04 9.34
N ALA A 74 14.22 -8.73 8.16
CA ALA A 74 14.41 -9.53 6.96
C ALA A 74 15.88 -9.54 6.52
N LEU A 75 16.49 -8.36 6.43
CA LEU A 75 17.87 -8.19 5.98
C LEU A 75 18.89 -8.75 6.97
N GLU A 76 18.68 -8.61 8.28
CA GLU A 76 19.56 -9.21 9.29
C GLU A 76 19.51 -10.75 9.22
N ARG A 77 18.32 -11.34 9.03
CA ARG A 77 18.19 -12.80 8.80
C ARG A 77 18.90 -13.21 7.51
N ALA A 78 18.68 -12.48 6.42
CA ALA A 78 19.32 -12.75 5.14
C ALA A 78 20.84 -12.64 5.23
N LEU A 79 21.36 -11.68 5.99
CA LEU A 79 22.80 -11.44 6.17
C LEU A 79 23.41 -12.25 7.33
N GLY A 80 22.63 -12.99 8.12
CA GLY A 80 23.11 -13.75 9.28
C GLY A 80 23.58 -12.88 10.45
N ILE A 81 23.06 -11.66 10.57
CA ILE A 81 23.39 -10.73 11.65
C ILE A 81 22.61 -11.10 12.90
N GLU A 82 23.33 -11.32 14.01
CA GLU A 82 22.73 -11.48 15.34
C GLU A 82 23.01 -10.25 16.19
N VAL A 83 21.95 -9.64 16.73
CA VAL A 83 22.04 -8.41 17.53
C VAL A 83 21.91 -8.67 19.03
N SER A 84 22.49 -7.77 19.83
CA SER A 84 22.44 -7.84 21.30
C SER A 84 21.01 -7.75 21.85
N SER A 85 20.82 -8.21 23.09
CA SER A 85 19.56 -8.00 23.82
C SER A 85 19.21 -6.52 23.96
N LYS A 86 20.19 -5.63 24.16
CA LYS A 86 19.93 -4.19 24.23
C LYS A 86 19.35 -3.65 22.93
N THR A 87 19.90 -4.06 21.78
CA THR A 87 19.36 -3.69 20.46
C THR A 87 17.93 -4.19 20.29
N ARG A 88 17.67 -5.47 20.59
CA ARG A 88 16.31 -6.04 20.45
C ARG A 88 15.30 -5.31 21.32
N LEU A 89 15.60 -5.09 22.61
CA LEU A 89 14.71 -4.40 23.54
C LEU A 89 14.47 -2.94 23.11
N THR A 90 15.51 -2.25 22.63
CA THR A 90 15.39 -0.87 22.14
C THR A 90 14.54 -0.80 20.86
N ARG A 91 14.64 -1.79 19.96
CA ARG A 91 13.74 -1.91 18.78
C ARG A 91 12.30 -2.22 19.17
N THR A 92 12.09 -3.03 20.21
CA THR A 92 10.76 -3.25 20.77
C THR A 92 10.18 -1.96 21.34
N LEU A 93 10.95 -1.20 22.14
CA LEU A 93 10.53 0.11 22.67
C LEU A 93 10.17 1.09 21.54
N MET A 94 11.00 1.17 20.51
CA MET A 94 10.77 1.95 19.30
C MET A 94 9.43 1.60 18.65
N HIS A 95 9.15 0.30 18.48
CA HIS A 95 7.90 -0.20 17.90
C HIS A 95 6.68 0.12 18.77
N LEU A 96 6.79 0.00 20.10
CA LEU A 96 5.71 0.40 21.03
C LEU A 96 5.37 1.89 20.89
N GLY A 97 6.38 2.75 20.63
CA GLY A 97 6.16 4.16 20.35
C GLY A 97 5.21 4.40 19.17
N GLU A 98 5.43 3.70 18.06
CA GLU A 98 4.56 3.75 16.89
C GLU A 98 3.16 3.18 17.18
N MET A 99 3.07 2.08 17.94
CA MET A 99 1.79 1.49 18.33
C MET A 99 0.93 2.47 19.14
N VAL A 100 1.52 3.15 20.14
CA VAL A 100 0.83 4.18 20.93
C VAL A 100 0.41 5.37 20.07
N GLU A 101 1.32 5.87 19.22
CA GLU A 101 1.06 6.99 18.32
C GLU A 101 -0.11 6.68 17.38
N SER A 102 -0.03 5.58 16.64
CA SER A 102 -1.00 5.24 15.60
C SER A 102 -2.35 4.86 16.19
N HIS A 103 -2.39 4.05 17.24
CA HIS A 103 -3.66 3.67 17.87
C HIS A 103 -4.33 4.87 18.54
N SER A 104 -3.59 5.77 19.18
CA SER A 104 -4.19 6.96 19.81
C SER A 104 -4.78 7.91 18.77
N LEU A 105 -4.09 8.12 17.64
CA LEU A 105 -4.63 8.86 16.50
C LEU A 105 -5.93 8.21 15.99
N HIS A 106 -5.88 6.92 15.72
CA HIS A 106 -7.01 6.21 15.11
C HIS A 106 -8.23 6.13 16.03
N VAL A 107 -8.06 5.64 17.25
CA VAL A 107 -9.16 5.42 18.20
C VAL A 107 -9.86 6.74 18.50
N PHE A 108 -9.12 7.78 18.90
CA PHE A 108 -9.73 8.98 19.46
C PHE A 108 -10.04 10.07 18.44
N LEU A 109 -9.25 10.20 17.38
CA LEU A 109 -9.43 11.30 16.41
C LEU A 109 -10.17 10.86 15.14
N LEU A 110 -10.10 9.57 14.79
CA LEU A 110 -10.69 9.07 13.55
C LEU A 110 -11.97 8.25 13.79
N SER A 111 -11.95 7.32 14.75
CA SER A 111 -13.06 6.39 15.00
C SER A 111 -14.06 6.84 16.06
N LEU A 112 -13.60 7.42 17.18
CA LEU A 112 -14.48 7.86 18.27
C LEU A 112 -15.55 8.89 17.83
N PRO A 113 -15.30 9.82 16.89
CA PRO A 113 -16.37 10.68 16.39
C PRO A 113 -17.55 9.91 15.79
N ASP A 114 -17.31 8.77 15.12
CA ASP A 114 -18.40 7.94 14.59
C ASP A 114 -19.23 7.31 15.72
N LEU A 115 -18.57 6.81 16.76
CA LEU A 115 -19.23 6.21 17.91
C LEU A 115 -20.04 7.26 18.70
N ALA A 116 -19.55 8.49 18.77
CA ALA A 116 -20.19 9.61 19.45
C ALA A 116 -21.25 10.34 18.60
N GLY A 117 -21.44 9.96 17.33
CA GLY A 117 -22.36 10.65 16.42
C GLY A 117 -21.95 12.11 16.15
N ARG A 118 -20.64 12.34 15.98
CA ARG A 118 -20.02 13.65 15.72
C ARG A 118 -19.28 13.61 14.37
N SER A 119 -19.13 14.76 13.71
CA SER A 119 -18.53 14.78 12.36
C SER A 119 -16.99 14.71 12.40
N SER A 120 -16.39 15.20 13.49
CA SER A 120 -14.95 15.31 13.66
C SER A 120 -14.54 15.29 15.14
N ALA A 121 -13.24 15.14 15.42
CA ALA A 121 -12.70 15.30 16.76
C ALA A 121 -12.78 16.75 17.30
N ILE A 122 -12.90 17.75 16.42
CA ILE A 122 -13.08 19.15 16.82
C ILE A 122 -14.49 19.36 17.34
N ASP A 123 -15.48 18.78 16.66
CA ASP A 123 -16.91 18.82 17.05
C ASP A 123 -17.16 18.09 18.39
N MET A 124 -16.22 17.24 18.80
CA MET A 124 -16.27 16.51 20.07
C MET A 124 -15.75 17.32 21.26
N LEU A 125 -15.12 18.48 21.07
CA LEU A 125 -14.42 19.19 22.14
C LEU A 125 -15.34 19.62 23.30
N ASP A 126 -16.61 19.92 23.01
CA ASP A 126 -17.56 20.37 24.02
C ASP A 126 -17.97 19.23 24.97
N ASP A 127 -18.09 18.00 24.46
CA ASP A 127 -18.56 16.83 25.22
C ASP A 127 -17.43 15.89 25.68
N PHE A 128 -16.31 15.85 24.95
CA PHE A 128 -15.20 14.90 25.09
C PHE A 128 -13.83 15.61 25.05
N GLY A 129 -13.76 16.86 25.51
CA GLY A 129 -12.54 17.67 25.45
C GLY A 129 -11.34 17.07 26.21
N ASP A 130 -11.60 16.38 27.32
CA ASP A 130 -10.55 15.73 28.11
C ASP A 130 -9.97 14.51 27.38
N GLU A 131 -10.81 13.74 26.69
CA GLU A 131 -10.40 12.59 25.87
C GLU A 131 -9.60 13.02 24.65
N VAL A 132 -10.01 14.11 23.98
CA VAL A 132 -9.24 14.66 22.87
C VAL A 132 -7.87 15.15 23.34
N ARG A 133 -7.79 15.85 24.49
CA ARG A 133 -6.49 16.26 25.08
C ARG A 133 -5.65 15.06 25.47
N PHE A 134 -6.26 14.03 26.05
CA PHE A 134 -5.59 12.78 26.40
C PHE A 134 -5.02 12.08 25.16
N ALA A 135 -5.79 11.99 24.07
CA ALA A 135 -5.33 11.44 22.80
C ALA A 135 -4.10 12.18 22.26
N LEU A 136 -4.12 13.51 22.28
CA LEU A 136 -2.97 14.33 21.87
C LEU A 136 -1.73 14.11 22.75
N ARG A 137 -1.92 13.91 24.06
CA ARG A 137 -0.82 13.56 24.98
C ARG A 137 -0.23 12.19 24.67
N MET A 138 -1.07 11.17 24.41
CA MET A 138 -0.59 9.85 24.02
C MET A 138 0.13 9.86 22.67
N LYS A 139 -0.42 10.57 21.68
CA LYS A 139 0.27 10.79 20.41
C LYS A 139 1.61 11.47 20.61
N LYS A 140 1.70 12.46 21.51
CA LYS A 140 2.97 13.11 21.88
C LYS A 140 3.94 12.11 22.52
N LEU A 141 3.50 11.25 23.44
CA LEU A 141 4.34 10.21 24.03
C LEU A 141 4.90 9.26 22.95
N GLY A 142 4.03 8.71 22.09
CA GLY A 142 4.47 7.83 21.00
C GLY A 142 5.49 8.49 20.07
N ASN A 143 5.23 9.75 19.68
CA ASN A 143 6.19 10.57 18.91
C ASN A 143 7.51 10.78 19.66
N SER A 144 7.49 11.03 20.97
CA SER A 144 8.70 11.19 21.78
C SER A 144 9.52 9.91 21.84
N VAL A 145 8.87 8.75 22.01
CA VAL A 145 9.55 7.44 21.98
C VAL A 145 10.21 7.20 20.62
N MET A 146 9.50 7.47 19.52
CA MET A 146 10.05 7.34 18.18
C MET A 146 11.19 8.33 17.92
N ALA A 147 11.05 9.59 18.32
CA ALA A 147 12.10 10.59 18.18
C ALA A 147 13.35 10.21 18.99
N LEU A 148 13.17 9.67 20.19
CA LEU A 148 14.26 9.22 21.04
C LEU A 148 15.01 8.01 20.45
N THR A 149 14.27 7.04 19.92
CA THR A 149 14.85 5.77 19.44
C THR A 149 15.28 5.81 17.98
N THR A 150 14.59 6.59 17.15
CA THR A 150 14.84 6.66 15.70
C THR A 150 15.46 7.99 15.23
N ASP A 151 15.69 8.92 16.15
CA ASP A 151 16.19 10.31 15.95
C ASP A 151 15.16 11.28 15.33
N ARG A 152 14.03 10.77 14.78
CA ARG A 152 12.92 11.58 14.26
C ARG A 152 11.58 10.95 14.62
N MET A 153 10.53 11.75 14.74
CA MET A 153 9.17 11.19 14.90
C MET A 153 8.64 10.53 13.62
N ILE A 154 9.15 10.92 12.44
CA ILE A 154 8.75 10.35 11.15
C ILE A 154 10.01 10.12 10.33
N HIS A 155 10.12 8.95 9.69
CA HIS A 155 11.24 8.55 8.84
C HIS A 155 12.61 8.70 9.56
N GLY A 156 12.67 8.25 10.80
CA GLY A 156 13.91 8.22 11.57
C GLY A 156 14.94 7.27 10.98
N GLU A 157 16.22 7.63 11.09
CA GLU A 157 17.33 6.95 10.41
C GLU A 157 18.24 6.16 11.37
N ASN A 158 18.08 6.35 12.68
CA ASN A 158 18.98 5.80 13.69
C ASN A 158 19.02 4.27 13.82
N PRO A 159 17.91 3.51 13.67
CA PRO A 159 17.95 2.05 13.70
C PRO A 159 18.56 1.56 12.40
N VAL A 160 19.71 0.90 12.47
CA VAL A 160 20.46 0.41 11.31
C VAL A 160 20.58 -1.11 11.39
N LEU A 161 21.08 -1.74 10.33
CA LEU A 161 21.46 -3.16 10.37
C LEU A 161 22.53 -3.37 11.44
N GLY A 162 22.38 -4.41 12.25
CA GLY A 162 23.35 -4.77 13.29
C GLY A 162 23.29 -3.93 14.57
N GLY A 163 22.43 -2.90 14.65
CA GLY A 163 22.36 -2.09 15.88
C GLY A 163 21.60 -0.77 15.74
N PHE A 164 22.13 0.25 16.43
CA PHE A 164 21.69 1.64 16.38
C PHE A 164 22.90 2.54 16.16
N GLY A 165 22.72 3.66 15.46
CA GLY A 165 23.74 4.70 15.36
C GLY A 165 24.06 5.32 16.73
N ARG A 166 23.04 5.51 17.57
CA ARG A 166 23.14 6.01 18.95
C ARG A 166 22.03 5.42 19.81
N TYR A 167 22.36 4.99 21.03
CA TYR A 167 21.35 4.59 22.01
C TYR A 167 20.80 5.81 22.79
N PRO A 168 19.53 5.77 23.20
CA PRO A 168 18.95 6.75 24.11
C PRO A 168 19.73 6.90 25.42
N SER A 169 19.79 8.11 25.98
CA SER A 169 20.40 8.30 27.31
C SER A 169 19.50 7.72 28.41
N ARG A 170 20.10 7.35 29.54
CA ARG A 170 19.35 6.89 30.72
C ARG A 170 18.29 7.90 31.17
N GLN A 171 18.61 9.19 31.13
CA GLN A 171 17.69 10.24 31.58
C GLN A 171 16.46 10.31 30.65
N ASP A 172 16.68 10.29 29.33
CA ASP A 172 15.58 10.34 28.35
C ASP A 172 14.65 9.13 28.46
N LEU A 173 15.22 7.93 28.66
CA LEU A 173 14.44 6.71 28.88
C LEU A 173 13.60 6.80 30.15
N MET A 174 14.17 7.33 31.25
CA MET A 174 13.45 7.51 32.50
C MET A 174 12.31 8.54 32.38
N ASP A 175 12.45 9.56 31.54
CA ASP A 175 11.39 10.55 31.35
C ASP A 175 10.23 10.00 30.49
N VAL A 176 10.54 9.19 29.47
CA VAL A 176 9.54 8.40 28.75
C VAL A 176 8.79 7.45 29.69
N LYS A 177 9.52 6.74 30.56
CA LYS A 177 8.93 5.84 31.55
C LYS A 177 7.94 6.57 32.46
N LYS A 178 8.32 7.70 33.05
CA LYS A 178 7.44 8.49 33.92
C LYS A 178 6.18 8.96 33.20
N GLU A 179 6.30 9.43 31.96
CA GLU A 179 5.13 9.89 31.20
C GLU A 179 4.18 8.71 30.90
N ALA A 180 4.70 7.55 30.49
CA ALA A 180 3.91 6.34 30.25
C ALA A 180 3.15 5.88 31.51
N GLU A 181 3.83 5.82 32.66
CA GLU A 181 3.21 5.51 33.96
C GLU A 181 2.10 6.51 34.31
N SER A 182 2.30 7.80 34.04
CA SER A 182 1.31 8.85 34.33
C SER A 182 0.05 8.75 33.45
N LEU A 183 0.17 8.20 32.24
CA LEU A 183 -0.93 8.10 31.28
C LEU A 183 -1.72 6.80 31.41
N LEU A 184 -1.13 5.76 32.01
CA LEU A 184 -1.75 4.44 32.16
C LEU A 184 -3.17 4.50 32.79
N PRO A 185 -3.41 5.18 33.94
CA PRO A 185 -4.75 5.24 34.52
C PRO A 185 -5.80 5.89 33.60
N SER A 186 -5.40 6.93 32.86
CA SER A 186 -6.28 7.61 31.91
C SER A 186 -6.56 6.76 30.67
N SER A 187 -5.60 5.94 30.24
CA SER A 187 -5.81 5.01 29.11
C SER A 187 -6.87 3.94 29.43
N ILE A 188 -6.91 3.46 30.67
CA ILE A 188 -7.93 2.50 31.13
C ILE A 188 -9.32 3.15 31.12
N LYS A 189 -9.44 4.40 31.61
CA LYS A 189 -10.70 5.16 31.54
C LYS A 189 -11.14 5.42 30.11
N ALA A 190 -10.20 5.71 29.22
CA ALA A 190 -10.48 5.94 27.81
C ALA A 190 -11.01 4.65 27.13
N LEU A 191 -10.43 3.48 27.47
CA LEU A 191 -10.95 2.19 27.04
C LEU A 191 -12.37 1.95 27.57
N GLU A 192 -12.63 2.26 28.84
CA GLU A 192 -13.97 2.18 29.44
C GLU A 192 -15.00 3.04 28.70
N LEU A 193 -14.61 4.26 28.34
CA LEU A 193 -15.46 5.15 27.55
C LEU A 193 -15.78 4.53 26.19
N VAL A 194 -14.77 4.07 25.43
CA VAL A 194 -15.00 3.44 24.12
C VAL A 194 -15.92 2.22 24.26
N ASN A 195 -15.77 1.44 25.34
CA ASN A 195 -16.61 0.27 25.61
C ASN A 195 -18.06 0.64 25.98
N SER A 196 -18.31 1.86 26.43
CA SER A 196 -19.65 2.31 26.82
C SER A 196 -20.58 2.52 25.62
N PHE A 197 -20.04 2.68 24.41
CA PHE A 197 -20.83 2.87 23.19
C PHE A 197 -21.45 1.55 22.71
N SER A 198 -22.71 1.61 22.30
CA SER A 198 -23.42 0.46 21.74
C SER A 198 -23.01 0.25 20.27
N LEU A 199 -22.42 -0.91 19.97
CA LEU A 199 -22.04 -1.27 18.61
C LEU A 199 -23.17 -2.02 17.88
N PRO A 200 -23.50 -1.66 16.62
CA PRO A 200 -24.51 -2.34 15.83
C PRO A 200 -24.18 -3.83 15.62
N SER A 201 -25.20 -4.68 15.60
CA SER A 201 -25.06 -6.14 15.49
C SER A 201 -25.59 -6.74 14.18
N PHE A 202 -26.26 -5.96 13.33
CA PHE A 202 -26.99 -6.48 12.17
C PHE A 202 -26.09 -7.02 11.04
N PHE A 203 -24.78 -6.74 11.07
CA PHE A 203 -23.80 -7.27 10.10
C PHE A 203 -22.79 -8.24 10.72
N GLU A 204 -23.07 -8.77 11.91
CA GLU A 204 -22.17 -9.69 12.60
C GLU A 204 -22.04 -11.04 11.88
N LYS A 205 -20.79 -11.49 11.74
CA LYS A 205 -20.46 -12.76 11.10
C LYS A 205 -19.13 -13.28 11.64
N GLU A 206 -19.03 -14.59 11.90
CA GLU A 206 -17.77 -15.25 12.26
C GLU A 206 -16.65 -14.85 11.29
N THR A 207 -15.53 -14.44 11.87
CA THR A 207 -14.37 -13.92 11.14
C THR A 207 -13.14 -14.75 11.40
N PHE A 208 -12.35 -14.91 10.34
CA PHE A 208 -11.09 -15.61 10.38
C PHE A 208 -9.97 -14.60 10.61
N PHE A 209 -9.14 -14.83 11.62
CA PHE A 209 -8.09 -13.93 12.05
C PHE A 209 -6.71 -14.54 11.78
N MET A 210 -5.73 -13.67 11.56
CA MET A 210 -4.30 -14.01 11.60
C MET A 210 -3.51 -12.96 12.37
N ALA A 211 -2.47 -13.39 13.07
CA ALA A 211 -1.53 -12.51 13.75
C ALA A 211 -0.17 -13.20 13.92
N LEU A 212 0.91 -12.43 14.05
CA LEU A 212 2.17 -12.97 14.53
C LEU A 212 2.04 -13.46 15.96
N LYS A 213 2.73 -14.57 16.24
CA LYS A 213 2.86 -15.16 17.55
C LYS A 213 4.27 -14.87 18.07
N PRO A 214 4.41 -14.08 19.15
CA PRO A 214 5.69 -13.88 19.81
C PRO A 214 6.28 -15.20 20.30
N GLU A 215 7.61 -15.31 20.21
CA GLU A 215 8.36 -16.46 20.74
C GLU A 215 8.23 -16.56 22.27
N GLU A 216 8.28 -15.40 22.93
CA GLU A 216 8.04 -15.30 24.36
C GLU A 216 6.59 -15.68 24.71
N LYS A 217 6.38 -16.15 25.94
CA LYS A 217 5.03 -16.52 26.44
C LYS A 217 4.13 -15.32 26.73
N ARG A 218 4.59 -14.10 26.46
CA ARG A 218 3.86 -12.84 26.68
C ARG A 218 3.24 -12.33 25.38
N PHE A 219 2.31 -11.39 25.50
CA PHE A 219 1.79 -10.63 24.36
C PHE A 219 2.91 -9.77 23.75
N GLY A 220 2.82 -9.46 22.46
CA GLY A 220 3.84 -8.68 21.75
C GLY A 220 3.54 -8.57 20.26
N PHE A 221 4.35 -7.77 19.57
CA PHE A 221 4.12 -7.37 18.17
C PHE A 221 5.16 -7.92 17.18
N VAL A 222 6.00 -8.84 17.62
CA VAL A 222 7.12 -9.36 16.83
C VAL A 222 7.18 -10.87 17.03
N GLY A 223 7.31 -11.61 15.93
CA GLY A 223 7.42 -13.06 15.94
C GLY A 223 7.82 -13.61 14.58
N ASP A 224 8.16 -14.90 14.54
CA ASP A 224 8.59 -15.63 13.34
C ASP A 224 7.56 -16.66 12.87
N ASN A 225 6.44 -16.77 13.58
CA ASN A 225 5.31 -17.61 13.22
C ASN A 225 4.02 -16.80 13.23
N VAL A 226 3.12 -17.15 12.33
CA VAL A 226 1.76 -16.63 12.23
C VAL A 226 0.83 -17.66 12.86
N VAL A 227 -0.02 -17.22 13.78
CA VAL A 227 -1.12 -18.03 14.35
C VAL A 227 -2.43 -17.66 13.66
N LEU A 228 -3.23 -18.68 13.36
CA LEU A 228 -4.49 -18.55 12.63
C LEU A 228 -5.68 -18.91 13.54
N SER A 229 -6.89 -18.45 13.20
CA SER A 229 -8.11 -18.87 13.93
C SER A 229 -8.38 -20.37 13.96
N SER A 230 -7.80 -21.14 13.03
CA SER A 230 -7.84 -22.60 13.05
C SER A 230 -6.99 -23.24 14.15
N GLY A 231 -6.14 -22.47 14.83
CA GLY A 231 -5.09 -22.97 15.72
C GLY A 231 -3.83 -23.44 14.98
N GLU A 232 -3.81 -23.32 13.65
CA GLU A 232 -2.64 -23.58 12.83
C GLU A 232 -1.56 -22.51 13.09
N GLU A 233 -0.31 -22.94 13.13
CA GLU A 233 0.87 -22.07 13.18
C GLU A 233 1.72 -22.31 11.94
N ARG A 234 2.16 -21.22 11.31
CA ARG A 234 2.91 -21.25 10.04
C ARG A 234 4.09 -20.31 10.12
N SER A 235 5.18 -20.65 9.45
CA SER A 235 6.35 -19.78 9.43
C SER A 235 6.08 -18.52 8.60
N ILE A 236 6.67 -17.40 8.99
CA ILE A 236 6.64 -16.18 8.16
C ILE A 236 7.31 -16.38 6.80
N GLU A 237 8.18 -17.38 6.63
CA GLU A 237 8.77 -17.71 5.32
C GLU A 237 7.72 -18.24 4.32
N GLU A 238 6.56 -18.68 4.82
CA GLU A 238 5.42 -19.13 4.00
C GLU A 238 4.46 -17.98 3.63
N TYR A 239 4.89 -16.72 3.75
CA TYR A 239 4.02 -15.54 3.59
C TYR A 239 3.21 -15.57 2.29
N LYS A 240 3.78 -16.01 1.15
CA LYS A 240 3.04 -16.11 -0.13
C LYS A 240 1.84 -17.03 -0.04
N ALA A 241 1.94 -18.14 0.68
CA ALA A 241 0.84 -19.09 0.87
C ALA A 241 -0.19 -18.61 1.90
N LEU A 242 0.26 -17.80 2.87
CA LEU A 242 -0.59 -17.18 3.89
C LEU A 242 -1.43 -16.04 3.30
N THR A 243 -0.86 -15.23 2.41
CA THR A 243 -1.49 -14.03 1.86
C THR A 243 -2.16 -14.30 0.52
N ASN A 244 -1.52 -15.07 -0.37
CA ASN A 244 -2.00 -15.39 -1.72
C ASN A 244 -2.57 -14.16 -2.43
N GLU A 245 -1.71 -13.15 -2.62
CA GLU A 245 -2.10 -11.87 -3.20
C GLU A 245 -2.62 -12.01 -4.64
N ARG A 246 -3.64 -11.24 -4.97
CA ARG A 246 -4.18 -11.11 -6.33
C ARG A 246 -4.55 -9.66 -6.65
N VAL A 247 -4.60 -9.36 -7.93
CA VAL A 247 -5.03 -8.06 -8.43
C VAL A 247 -6.54 -8.06 -8.62
N VAL A 248 -7.16 -6.89 -8.41
CA VAL A 248 -8.57 -6.65 -8.75
C VAL A 248 -8.66 -5.41 -9.66
N PRO A 249 -9.61 -5.36 -10.60
CA PRO A 249 -9.65 -4.32 -11.63
C PRO A 249 -10.05 -2.93 -11.11
N HIS A 250 -10.63 -2.84 -9.91
CA HIS A 250 -11.20 -1.61 -9.36
C HIS A 250 -10.32 -0.91 -8.31
N SER A 251 -9.07 -1.33 -8.13
CA SER A 251 -8.21 -0.85 -7.03
C SER A 251 -6.73 -0.96 -7.40
N PHE A 252 -5.94 0.05 -7.06
CA PHE A 252 -4.47 0.01 -7.17
C PHE A 252 -3.82 -0.87 -6.09
N SER A 253 -4.58 -1.25 -5.06
CA SER A 253 -4.15 -2.22 -4.05
C SER A 253 -4.52 -3.65 -4.41
N LYS A 254 -3.58 -4.57 -4.20
CA LYS A 254 -3.78 -6.03 -4.25
C LYS A 254 -4.74 -6.49 -3.16
N ARG A 255 -5.13 -7.77 -3.21
CA ARG A 255 -6.05 -8.43 -2.28
C ARG A 255 -5.52 -9.76 -1.81
N SER A 256 -5.82 -10.15 -0.58
CA SER A 256 -5.32 -11.39 0.01
C SER A 256 -6.45 -12.33 0.44
N LEU A 257 -6.26 -13.63 0.21
CA LEU A 257 -7.19 -14.68 0.66
C LEU A 257 -6.40 -15.87 1.17
N TYR A 258 -6.74 -16.34 2.36
CA TYR A 258 -6.19 -17.60 2.85
C TYR A 258 -7.13 -18.75 2.55
N LYS A 259 -6.65 -19.75 1.79
CA LYS A 259 -7.45 -20.92 1.36
C LYS A 259 -8.81 -20.48 0.75
N GLY A 260 -8.77 -19.39 -0.05
CA GLY A 260 -9.94 -18.82 -0.74
C GLY A 260 -10.91 -18.02 0.14
N LYS A 261 -10.53 -17.68 1.38
CA LYS A 261 -11.40 -16.93 2.32
C LYS A 261 -10.75 -15.62 2.78
N PRO A 262 -11.54 -14.55 2.95
CA PRO A 262 -11.06 -13.32 3.59
C PRO A 262 -10.65 -13.58 5.04
N PHE A 263 -9.72 -12.78 5.53
CA PHE A 263 -9.26 -12.80 6.90
C PHE A 263 -9.01 -11.37 7.41
N THR A 264 -9.00 -11.21 8.73
CA THR A 264 -8.75 -9.94 9.42
C THR A 264 -7.41 -9.99 10.14
N LEU A 265 -6.67 -8.90 10.03
CA LEU A 265 -5.46 -8.60 10.78
C LEU A 265 -5.70 -7.42 11.74
N GLY A 266 -4.65 -7.01 12.44
CA GLY A 266 -4.67 -5.85 13.33
C GLY A 266 -4.96 -6.20 14.78
N ALA A 267 -5.30 -5.19 15.58
CA ALA A 267 -5.46 -5.36 17.03
C ALA A 267 -6.54 -6.38 17.37
N LEU A 268 -7.67 -6.37 16.63
CA LEU A 268 -8.74 -7.34 16.84
C LEU A 268 -8.25 -8.78 16.63
N ALA A 269 -7.43 -9.02 15.61
CA ALA A 269 -6.88 -10.33 15.34
C ALA A 269 -5.91 -10.78 16.46
N ARG A 270 -4.99 -9.90 16.85
CA ARG A 270 -4.03 -10.16 17.94
C ARG A 270 -4.73 -10.47 19.25
N VAL A 271 -5.72 -9.66 19.65
CA VAL A 271 -6.45 -9.89 20.91
C VAL A 271 -7.26 -11.19 20.86
N ASN A 272 -7.93 -11.52 19.74
CA ASN A 272 -8.69 -12.76 19.63
C ASN A 272 -7.81 -14.03 19.63
N LEU A 273 -6.58 -13.96 19.11
CA LEU A 273 -5.70 -15.12 18.92
C LEU A 273 -4.72 -15.32 20.08
N ILE A 274 -4.15 -14.22 20.59
CA ILE A 274 -3.10 -14.25 21.61
C ILE A 274 -3.40 -13.37 22.83
N GLY A 275 -4.61 -12.80 22.95
CA GLY A 275 -5.00 -11.92 24.07
C GLY A 275 -4.93 -12.58 25.45
N GLU A 276 -5.05 -13.90 25.54
CA GLU A 276 -4.82 -14.66 26.79
C GLU A 276 -3.39 -14.52 27.34
N ARG A 277 -2.44 -14.04 26.51
CA ARG A 277 -1.06 -13.74 26.93
C ARG A 277 -0.89 -12.35 27.53
N LEU A 278 -1.94 -11.54 27.59
CA LEU A 278 -1.92 -10.24 28.25
C LEU A 278 -1.88 -10.43 29.78
N ASP A 279 -0.89 -9.83 30.42
CA ASP A 279 -0.72 -9.76 31.87
C ASP A 279 -0.99 -8.34 32.40
N GLY A 280 -0.76 -8.11 33.70
CA GLY A 280 -0.92 -6.80 34.32
C GLY A 280 -2.32 -6.18 34.18
N GLU A 281 -2.37 -4.86 34.04
CA GLU A 281 -3.58 -4.07 33.84
C GLU A 281 -4.24 -4.36 32.48
N ALA A 282 -3.44 -4.58 31.43
CA ALA A 282 -3.97 -4.92 30.12
C ALA A 282 -4.72 -6.27 30.17
N GLY A 283 -4.17 -7.28 30.84
CA GLY A 283 -4.81 -8.57 31.05
C GLY A 283 -6.08 -8.47 31.90
N LYS A 284 -6.10 -7.58 32.92
CA LYS A 284 -7.32 -7.30 33.69
C LYS A 284 -8.40 -6.67 32.81
N CYS A 285 -8.04 -5.70 31.98
CA CYS A 285 -8.95 -5.09 31.01
C CYS A 285 -9.46 -6.13 30.00
N PHE A 286 -8.58 -6.94 29.43
CA PHE A 286 -8.95 -8.02 28.51
C PHE A 286 -10.03 -8.93 29.13
N ARG A 287 -9.78 -9.48 30.33
CA ARG A 287 -10.75 -10.35 31.02
C ARG A 287 -12.08 -9.65 31.36
N LYS A 288 -12.07 -8.32 31.54
CA LYS A 288 -13.27 -7.53 31.88
C LYS A 288 -14.13 -7.21 30.66
N TYR A 289 -13.54 -6.86 29.51
CA TYR A 289 -14.28 -6.32 28.36
C TYR A 289 -14.37 -7.27 27.15
N TYR A 290 -13.49 -8.27 27.07
CA TYR A 290 -13.52 -9.22 25.98
C TYR A 290 -14.85 -10.01 25.99
N GLN A 291 -15.47 -10.12 24.82
CA GLN A 291 -16.74 -10.82 24.66
C GLN A 291 -16.81 -11.55 23.31
N PRO A 292 -17.70 -12.56 23.15
CA PRO A 292 -17.79 -13.35 21.92
C PRO A 292 -18.02 -12.54 20.64
N ARG A 293 -18.61 -11.34 20.74
CA ARG A 293 -18.85 -10.45 19.60
C ARG A 293 -17.55 -9.93 18.95
N TRP A 294 -16.41 -9.95 19.66
CA TRP A 294 -15.10 -9.57 19.11
C TRP A 294 -14.67 -10.49 17.96
N LYS A 295 -15.20 -11.71 17.90
CA LYS A 295 -14.95 -12.65 16.79
C LYS A 295 -15.84 -12.41 15.57
N LYS A 296 -16.80 -11.48 15.68
CA LYS A 296 -17.92 -11.34 14.74
C LYS A 296 -18.10 -9.95 14.16
N ASN A 297 -17.53 -8.94 14.80
CA ASN A 297 -17.82 -7.54 14.50
C ASN A 297 -16.51 -6.73 14.42
N PRO A 298 -16.17 -6.17 13.25
CA PRO A 298 -14.91 -5.47 13.05
C PRO A 298 -14.82 -4.18 13.86
N LEU A 299 -15.95 -3.62 14.30
CA LEU A 299 -15.97 -2.41 15.13
C LEU A 299 -15.27 -2.62 16.49
N PHE A 300 -15.14 -3.87 16.98
CA PHE A 300 -14.34 -4.16 18.17
C PHE A 300 -12.84 -3.96 17.96
N ASN A 301 -12.36 -3.74 16.73
CA ASN A 301 -10.96 -3.36 16.52
C ASN A 301 -10.61 -2.03 17.22
N ILE A 302 -11.55 -1.10 17.33
CA ILE A 302 -11.38 0.16 18.06
C ILE A 302 -11.10 -0.12 19.55
N LEU A 303 -11.85 -1.05 20.14
CA LEU A 303 -11.66 -1.51 21.52
C LEU A 303 -10.36 -2.31 21.70
N ALA A 304 -10.02 -3.15 20.73
CA ALA A 304 -8.78 -3.90 20.75
C ALA A 304 -7.54 -2.99 20.67
N GLN A 305 -7.59 -1.92 19.86
CA GLN A 305 -6.52 -0.91 19.81
C GLN A 305 -6.42 -0.13 21.11
N ALA A 306 -7.55 0.25 21.72
CA ALA A 306 -7.55 0.87 23.05
C ALA A 306 -6.92 -0.04 24.11
N LEU A 307 -7.18 -1.36 24.05
CA LEU A 307 -6.56 -2.35 24.91
C LEU A 307 -5.04 -2.48 24.66
N GLU A 308 -4.62 -2.48 23.40
CA GLU A 308 -3.20 -2.51 23.06
C GLU A 308 -2.44 -1.26 23.50
N ILE A 309 -3.09 -0.10 23.55
CA ILE A 309 -2.51 1.10 24.16
C ILE A 309 -2.21 0.86 25.65
N VAL A 310 -3.16 0.29 26.40
CA VAL A 310 -2.95 -0.04 27.82
C VAL A 310 -1.75 -0.97 27.98
N TYR A 311 -1.66 -2.01 27.13
CA TYR A 311 -0.50 -2.90 27.09
C TYR A 311 0.80 -2.14 26.81
N CYS A 312 0.83 -1.27 25.80
CA CYS A 312 2.04 -0.52 25.46
C CYS A 312 2.49 0.40 26.61
N LEU A 313 1.56 1.08 27.28
CA LEU A 313 1.87 1.98 28.40
C LEU A 313 2.37 1.24 29.64
N GLU A 314 1.96 -0.01 29.84
CA GLU A 314 2.49 -0.88 30.89
C GLU A 314 3.85 -1.47 30.52
N GLU A 315 4.05 -1.80 29.25
CA GLU A 315 5.25 -2.48 28.76
C GLU A 315 6.44 -1.51 28.56
N ILE A 316 6.19 -0.24 28.21
CA ILE A 316 7.24 0.78 28.06
C ILE A 316 8.08 0.93 29.33
N PRO A 317 7.51 1.16 30.54
CA PRO A 317 8.27 1.22 31.79
C PRO A 317 9.13 -0.02 32.05
N ARG A 318 8.58 -1.22 31.81
CA ARG A 318 9.29 -2.49 32.00
C ARG A 318 10.50 -2.59 31.07
N LEU A 319 10.31 -2.30 29.77
CA LEU A 319 11.41 -2.31 28.80
C LEU A 319 12.47 -1.27 29.14
N VAL A 320 12.08 -0.08 29.58
CA VAL A 320 13.02 0.95 30.04
C VAL A 320 13.87 0.43 31.20
N ASP A 321 13.25 -0.19 32.20
CA ASP A 321 13.97 -0.75 33.36
C ASP A 321 14.99 -1.82 32.97
N GLU A 322 14.72 -2.60 31.93
CA GLU A 322 15.67 -3.59 31.41
C GLU A 322 16.76 -2.94 30.57
N ILE A 323 16.42 -2.03 29.66
CA ILE A 323 17.37 -1.37 28.75
C ILE A 323 18.43 -0.58 29.52
N ILE A 324 18.06 0.12 30.61
CA ILE A 324 18.99 0.95 31.40
C ILE A 324 20.03 0.15 32.19
N GLN A 325 19.85 -1.17 32.32
CA GLN A 325 20.78 -2.07 32.99
C GLN A 325 21.79 -2.70 32.02
N LEU A 326 21.57 -2.54 30.72
CA LEU A 326 22.42 -3.09 29.67
C LEU A 326 23.40 -2.04 29.17
N GLU A 327 24.59 -2.47 28.77
CA GLU A 327 25.60 -1.60 28.15
C GLU A 327 25.30 -1.37 26.66
N ASP A 328 25.64 -0.18 26.15
CA ASP A 328 25.57 0.11 24.71
C ASP A 328 26.44 -0.87 23.94
N THR A 329 25.91 -1.39 22.83
CA THR A 329 26.63 -2.36 21.99
C THR A 329 27.01 -1.74 20.65
N PRO A 330 28.20 -2.05 20.09
CA PRO A 330 28.58 -1.59 18.77
C PRO A 330 27.65 -2.18 17.69
N ILE A 331 27.64 -1.55 16.51
CA ILE A 331 26.97 -2.09 15.33
C ILE A 331 27.67 -3.37 14.90
N VAL A 332 26.90 -4.44 14.67
CA VAL A 332 27.40 -5.73 14.21
C VAL A 332 27.50 -5.74 12.68
N ASP A 333 28.69 -6.04 12.16
CA ASP A 333 28.92 -6.18 10.73
C ASP A 333 28.29 -7.47 10.15
N PRO A 334 27.80 -7.45 8.90
CA PRO A 334 27.25 -8.63 8.26
C PRO A 334 28.32 -9.73 8.04
N PRO A 335 28.10 -10.97 8.50
CA PRO A 335 29.03 -12.08 8.26
C PRO A 335 29.03 -12.61 6.81
N ARG A 336 28.00 -12.26 6.02
CA ARG A 336 27.89 -12.62 4.59
C ARG A 336 27.24 -11.48 3.80
N SER A 337 27.41 -11.48 2.49
CA SER A 337 26.86 -10.49 1.56
C SER A 337 25.68 -11.00 0.72
N GLU A 338 25.30 -12.27 0.88
CA GLU A 338 24.25 -12.94 0.12
C GLU A 338 23.29 -13.66 1.06
N GLY A 339 22.04 -13.79 0.63
CA GLY A 339 21.02 -14.52 1.36
C GLY A 339 19.61 -14.11 0.98
N GLU A 340 18.63 -14.90 1.42
CA GLU A 340 17.22 -14.65 1.20
C GLU A 340 16.47 -14.92 2.50
N ALA A 341 15.63 -13.99 2.94
CA ALA A 341 14.84 -14.17 4.15
C ALA A 341 13.62 -13.24 4.19
N THR A 342 12.62 -13.67 4.96
CA THR A 342 11.45 -12.88 5.29
C THR A 342 11.56 -12.31 6.70
N GLY A 343 11.20 -11.04 6.85
CA GLY A 343 10.99 -10.38 8.13
C GLY A 343 9.56 -9.91 8.24
N ALA A 344 8.96 -10.07 9.42
CA ALA A 344 7.60 -9.63 9.68
C ALA A 344 7.51 -8.87 11.00
N VAL A 345 6.58 -7.93 11.09
CA VAL A 345 6.18 -7.28 12.36
C VAL A 345 4.67 -7.09 12.37
N GLU A 346 4.07 -7.02 13.55
CA GLU A 346 2.71 -6.51 13.70
C GLU A 346 2.76 -4.99 13.69
N ALA A 347 2.53 -4.41 12.51
CA ALA A 347 2.23 -3.01 12.41
C ALA A 347 0.90 -2.70 13.12
N PRO A 348 0.58 -1.42 13.41
CA PRO A 348 -0.68 -1.05 14.05
C PRO A 348 -1.91 -1.71 13.40
N ARG A 349 -1.88 -1.81 12.07
CA ARG A 349 -2.97 -2.29 11.20
C ARG A 349 -2.94 -3.78 10.91
N GLY A 350 -1.92 -4.50 11.38
CA GLY A 350 -1.78 -5.95 11.23
C GLY A 350 -0.40 -6.39 10.79
N THR A 351 -0.28 -7.67 10.41
CA THR A 351 0.99 -8.27 9.99
C THR A 351 1.52 -7.63 8.71
N LEU A 352 2.72 -7.09 8.80
CA LEU A 352 3.50 -6.53 7.69
C LEU A 352 4.65 -7.47 7.36
N TYR A 353 4.77 -7.87 6.09
CA TYR A 353 5.86 -8.72 5.61
C TYR A 353 6.79 -7.90 4.70
N HIS A 354 8.08 -8.09 4.90
CA HIS A 354 9.13 -7.69 3.96
C HIS A 354 9.98 -8.92 3.65
N HIS A 355 10.17 -9.21 2.38
CA HIS A 355 11.01 -10.29 1.91
C HIS A 355 12.08 -9.75 0.98
N TYR A 356 13.33 -10.19 1.17
CA TYR A 356 14.46 -9.76 0.34
C TYR A 356 15.31 -10.94 -0.09
N ARG A 357 15.84 -10.82 -1.32
CA ARG A 357 16.93 -11.63 -1.84
C ARG A 357 18.13 -10.73 -2.13
N LEU A 358 19.31 -11.14 -1.68
CA LEU A 358 20.58 -10.42 -1.81
C LEU A 358 21.57 -11.21 -2.67
N GLU A 359 22.18 -10.54 -3.64
CA GLU A 359 23.23 -11.06 -4.52
C GLU A 359 24.34 -10.00 -4.59
N ASP A 360 25.62 -10.39 -4.40
CA ASP A 360 26.77 -9.48 -4.41
C ASP A 360 26.64 -8.27 -3.45
N GLY A 361 25.95 -8.43 -2.31
CA GLY A 361 25.71 -7.35 -1.35
C GLY A 361 24.64 -6.33 -1.77
N LEU A 362 23.95 -6.58 -2.88
CA LEU A 362 22.88 -5.74 -3.41
C LEU A 362 21.54 -6.46 -3.38
N ILE A 363 20.46 -5.70 -3.27
CA ILE A 363 19.09 -6.20 -3.29
C ILE A 363 18.78 -6.69 -4.71
N ALA A 364 18.57 -8.00 -4.86
CA ALA A 364 18.20 -8.66 -6.12
C ALA A 364 16.70 -8.96 -6.21
N GLY A 365 15.99 -8.95 -5.09
CA GLY A 365 14.53 -9.12 -5.02
C GLY A 365 13.94 -8.47 -3.79
N THR A 366 12.74 -7.93 -3.92
CA THR A 366 11.96 -7.34 -2.83
C THR A 366 10.49 -7.64 -3.02
N ASP A 367 9.81 -8.05 -1.95
CA ASP A 367 8.36 -8.27 -1.93
C ASP A 367 7.81 -7.78 -0.58
N ILE A 368 6.85 -6.86 -0.62
CA ILE A 368 6.31 -6.17 0.56
C ILE A 368 4.80 -6.36 0.59
N ILE A 369 4.32 -7.02 1.65
CA ILE A 369 2.89 -7.27 1.83
C ILE A 369 2.36 -6.45 3.00
N THR A 370 1.54 -5.44 2.70
CA THR A 370 1.08 -4.50 3.72
C THR A 370 -0.24 -4.93 4.37
N PRO A 371 -0.48 -4.56 5.65
CA PRO A 371 -1.64 -5.05 6.38
C PRO A 371 -2.97 -4.60 5.78
N THR A 372 -3.03 -3.37 5.28
CA THR A 372 -4.27 -2.82 4.73
C THR A 372 -4.70 -3.59 3.48
N ALA A 373 -3.78 -3.89 2.55
CA ALA A 373 -4.08 -4.69 1.35
C ALA A 373 -4.66 -6.07 1.71
N GLN A 374 -4.12 -6.69 2.77
CA GLN A 374 -4.58 -7.99 3.26
C GLN A 374 -6.01 -7.95 3.83
N ASN A 375 -6.40 -6.84 4.46
CA ASN A 375 -7.73 -6.67 5.07
C ASN A 375 -8.86 -6.33 4.07
N LEU A 376 -8.56 -5.84 2.86
CA LEU A 376 -9.57 -5.21 1.99
C LEU A 376 -10.72 -6.15 1.58
N ASP A 377 -10.47 -7.44 1.39
CA ASP A 377 -11.53 -8.41 1.08
C ASP A 377 -12.48 -8.64 2.25
N ASP A 378 -11.98 -8.56 3.47
CA ASP A 378 -12.78 -8.69 4.67
C ASP A 378 -13.62 -7.42 4.92
N VAL A 379 -13.07 -6.26 4.59
CA VAL A 379 -13.83 -5.00 4.55
C VAL A 379 -15.00 -5.10 3.58
N GLU A 380 -14.77 -5.54 2.34
CA GLU A 380 -15.84 -5.71 1.33
C GLU A 380 -16.89 -6.76 1.77
N LYS A 381 -16.46 -7.83 2.46
CA LYS A 381 -17.38 -8.80 3.09
C LYS A 381 -18.34 -8.10 4.07
N TYR A 382 -17.84 -7.24 4.94
CA TYR A 382 -18.67 -6.54 5.92
C TYR A 382 -19.50 -5.40 5.32
N PHE A 383 -19.02 -4.72 4.29
CA PHE A 383 -19.86 -3.79 3.51
C PHE A 383 -21.07 -4.48 2.91
N LYS A 384 -20.87 -5.67 2.34
CA LYS A 384 -21.97 -6.48 1.83
C LYS A 384 -22.97 -6.85 2.92
N LEU A 385 -22.48 -7.37 4.05
CA LEU A 385 -23.33 -7.75 5.19
C LEU A 385 -24.12 -6.56 5.75
N ALA A 386 -23.50 -5.39 5.87
CA ALA A 386 -24.17 -4.18 6.32
C ALA A 386 -25.26 -3.72 5.35
N ALA A 387 -24.98 -3.73 4.04
CA ALA A 387 -25.94 -3.35 3.02
C ALA A 387 -27.15 -4.30 2.94
N GLU A 388 -26.95 -5.61 3.09
CA GLU A 388 -28.02 -6.61 3.01
C GLU A 388 -28.92 -6.64 4.26
N ASN A 389 -28.37 -6.31 5.43
CA ASN A 389 -29.04 -6.50 6.73
C ASN A 389 -29.49 -5.22 7.44
N LEU A 390 -29.30 -4.04 6.83
CA LEU A 390 -29.69 -2.77 7.46
C LEU A 390 -31.22 -2.71 7.71
N PRO A 391 -31.69 -2.54 8.97
CA PRO A 391 -33.12 -2.66 9.30
C PRO A 391 -34.04 -1.61 8.65
N SER A 392 -33.56 -0.37 8.51
CA SER A 392 -34.30 0.76 7.94
C SER A 392 -33.38 1.56 7.01
N PRO A 393 -33.17 1.13 5.75
CA PRO A 393 -32.16 1.72 4.90
C PRO A 393 -32.59 3.07 4.35
N SER A 394 -32.03 4.17 4.89
CA SER A 394 -31.82 5.39 4.10
C SER A 394 -30.45 5.31 3.42
N GLN A 395 -30.25 6.06 2.33
CA GLN A 395 -28.94 6.13 1.67
C GLN A 395 -27.86 6.67 2.62
N ASN A 396 -28.22 7.65 3.47
CA ASN A 396 -27.30 8.25 4.44
C ASN A 396 -26.91 7.27 5.55
N ASP A 397 -27.87 6.51 6.08
CA ASP A 397 -27.58 5.55 7.16
C ASP A 397 -26.64 4.45 6.71
N LEU A 398 -26.82 3.94 5.48
CA LEU A 398 -25.92 2.95 4.91
C LEU A 398 -24.57 3.56 4.58
N GLY A 399 -24.52 4.77 4.00
CA GLY A 399 -23.26 5.48 3.74
C GLY A 399 -22.41 5.63 5.00
N ASN A 400 -22.99 6.18 6.07
CA ASN A 400 -22.32 6.34 7.36
C ASN A 400 -21.85 5.00 7.93
N THR A 401 -22.68 3.95 7.87
CA THR A 401 -22.32 2.61 8.34
C THR A 401 -21.11 2.06 7.56
N LEU A 402 -21.07 2.23 6.24
CA LEU A 402 -19.97 1.77 5.41
C LEU A 402 -18.67 2.51 5.76
N GLU A 403 -18.74 3.83 5.99
CA GLU A 403 -17.56 4.61 6.41
C GLU A 403 -17.07 4.19 7.80
N THR A 404 -17.97 3.95 8.76
CA THR A 404 -17.61 3.46 10.11
C THR A 404 -16.96 2.08 10.03
N ILE A 405 -17.49 1.16 9.22
CA ILE A 405 -16.87 -0.15 9.00
C ILE A 405 -15.48 0.04 8.38
N ALA A 406 -15.35 0.90 7.36
CA ALA A 406 -14.07 1.14 6.70
C ALA A 406 -13.03 1.64 7.72
N ARG A 407 -13.37 2.68 8.49
CA ARG A 407 -12.51 3.24 9.53
C ARG A 407 -12.18 2.24 10.62
N ALA A 408 -13.09 1.35 11.01
CA ALA A 408 -12.78 0.35 12.04
C ALA A 408 -11.58 -0.55 11.71
N TYR A 409 -11.24 -0.75 10.43
CA TYR A 409 -10.03 -1.49 10.03
C TYR A 409 -8.74 -0.64 10.04
N ASP A 410 -8.83 0.66 10.36
CA ASP A 410 -7.74 1.63 10.30
C ASP A 410 -6.98 1.57 8.96
N PRO A 411 -7.65 1.69 7.80
CA PRO A 411 -7.00 1.51 6.51
C PRO A 411 -5.98 2.62 6.29
N CYS A 412 -4.75 2.21 5.96
CA CYS A 412 -3.69 3.10 5.51
C CYS A 412 -3.56 2.95 4.00
N ILE A 413 -4.23 3.86 3.29
CA ILE A 413 -4.45 3.70 1.86
C ILE A 413 -3.14 3.90 1.11
N SER A 414 -2.31 4.86 1.51
CA SER A 414 -0.98 5.07 0.91
C SER A 414 -0.16 3.79 0.99
N CYS A 415 -0.12 3.16 2.17
CA CYS A 415 0.61 1.92 2.43
C CYS A 415 0.18 0.74 1.53
N SER A 416 -1.00 0.76 0.93
CA SER A 416 -1.59 -0.41 0.25
C SER A 416 -1.44 -0.40 -1.28
N THR A 417 -0.86 0.65 -1.86
CA THR A 417 -0.78 0.85 -3.33
C THR A 417 0.34 0.02 -3.96
N HIS A 418 0.04 -0.86 -4.92
CA HIS A 418 1.05 -1.62 -5.66
C HIS A 418 0.89 -1.59 -7.19
N LEU A 419 -0.24 -1.16 -7.74
CA LEU A 419 -0.50 -1.24 -9.19
C LEU A 419 -1.13 0.02 -9.79
N VAL A 420 -1.23 0.05 -11.13
CA VAL A 420 -1.88 1.07 -11.98
C VAL A 420 -3.23 0.55 -12.48
N GLU A 421 -4.26 1.40 -12.57
CA GLU A 421 -5.63 1.15 -13.02
C GLU A 421 -5.72 1.57 -14.49
N ILE A 422 -6.38 0.76 -15.30
CA ILE A 422 -6.58 0.98 -16.74
C ILE A 422 -8.06 1.30 -16.95
N LYS A 423 -8.39 2.56 -17.27
CA LYS A 423 -9.75 2.93 -17.67
C LYS A 423 -10.01 2.52 -19.11
N LYS A 424 -11.07 1.73 -19.32
CA LYS A 424 -11.54 1.30 -20.65
C LYS A 424 -12.07 2.48 -21.46
N THR A 425 -11.44 2.75 -22.60
CA THR A 425 -11.99 3.59 -23.67
C THR A 425 -12.13 2.73 -24.93
N GLU A 426 -13.26 2.81 -25.63
CA GLU A 426 -13.43 2.10 -26.91
C GLU A 426 -12.52 2.73 -27.97
N GLY A 427 -11.62 1.94 -28.55
CA GLY A 427 -10.67 2.38 -29.58
C GLY A 427 -11.26 2.35 -30.99
N ILE A 428 -10.59 3.04 -31.92
CA ILE A 428 -10.97 3.09 -33.35
C ILE A 428 -10.22 1.97 -34.10
N ASP A 429 -10.83 1.44 -35.16
CA ASP A 429 -10.14 0.56 -36.12
C ASP A 429 -8.86 1.24 -36.65
N TRP A 430 -7.72 0.59 -36.42
CA TRP A 430 -6.43 1.23 -36.63
C TRP A 430 -6.11 1.43 -38.12
N LYS A 431 -6.57 0.55 -39.03
CA LYS A 431 -6.26 0.66 -40.47
C LYS A 431 -7.00 1.82 -41.10
N SER A 432 -8.30 1.93 -40.85
CA SER A 432 -9.12 3.04 -41.37
C SER A 432 -8.72 4.38 -40.75
N GLY A 433 -8.50 4.40 -39.43
CA GLY A 433 -8.04 5.56 -38.70
C GLY A 433 -6.68 6.04 -39.19
N LEU A 434 -5.69 5.15 -39.26
CA LEU A 434 -4.34 5.49 -39.71
C LEU A 434 -4.36 5.96 -41.17
N SER A 435 -5.11 5.30 -42.07
CA SER A 435 -5.27 5.75 -43.46
C SER A 435 -5.89 7.14 -43.58
N SER A 436 -6.74 7.55 -42.64
CA SER A 436 -7.32 8.89 -42.59
C SER A 436 -6.25 9.92 -42.20
N VAL A 437 -5.50 9.62 -41.14
CA VAL A 437 -4.40 10.48 -40.64
C VAL A 437 -3.29 10.61 -41.67
N LEU A 438 -2.92 9.53 -42.36
CA LEU A 438 -1.91 9.53 -43.43
C LEU A 438 -2.35 10.27 -44.71
N ARG A 439 -3.65 10.56 -44.87
CA ARG A 439 -4.21 11.32 -46.01
C ARG A 439 -4.47 12.80 -45.68
N GLY A 440 -4.64 13.14 -44.39
CA GLY A 440 -4.86 14.51 -43.91
C GLY A 440 -3.56 15.27 -43.66
N SER A 441 -3.59 16.58 -43.89
CA SER A 441 -2.64 17.62 -43.47
C SER A 441 -1.22 17.18 -43.06
N GLY A 442 -0.28 17.23 -44.01
CA GLY A 442 1.16 17.08 -43.76
C GLY A 442 1.63 15.65 -43.51
N ARG A 443 2.86 15.32 -43.91
CA ARG A 443 3.46 14.00 -43.63
C ARG A 443 3.57 13.81 -42.12
N PRO A 444 2.95 12.78 -41.51
CA PRO A 444 2.98 12.64 -40.07
C PRO A 444 4.36 12.24 -39.55
N VAL A 445 4.64 12.64 -38.31
CA VAL A 445 5.81 12.18 -37.55
C VAL A 445 5.42 10.95 -36.75
N LEU A 446 6.19 9.87 -36.91
CA LEU A 446 6.02 8.65 -36.13
C LEU A 446 6.97 8.71 -34.93
N VAL A 447 6.46 8.46 -33.74
CA VAL A 447 7.25 8.45 -32.49
C VAL A 447 7.10 7.09 -31.84
N GLY A 448 8.17 6.28 -31.86
CA GLY A 448 8.21 5.00 -31.15
C GLY A 448 8.50 5.21 -29.66
N LEU A 449 7.54 4.82 -28.83
CA LEU A 449 7.64 4.80 -27.37
C LEU A 449 7.90 3.35 -26.92
N GLY A 450 8.50 3.16 -25.76
CA GLY A 450 8.66 1.81 -25.20
C GLY A 450 9.92 1.62 -24.35
N ASN A 451 9.82 0.86 -23.26
CA ASN A 451 10.99 0.37 -22.54
C ASN A 451 11.49 -0.96 -23.13
N LYS A 452 12.64 -0.91 -23.81
CA LYS A 452 13.30 -2.08 -24.42
C LYS A 452 13.64 -3.21 -23.43
N ASP A 453 13.75 -2.91 -22.14
CA ASP A 453 14.09 -3.88 -21.09
C ASP A 453 12.86 -4.62 -20.56
N ARG A 454 11.65 -4.26 -21.02
CA ARG A 454 10.36 -4.77 -20.54
C ARG A 454 9.53 -5.42 -21.66
N SER A 455 9.89 -6.63 -22.09
CA SER A 455 9.13 -7.48 -23.02
C SER A 455 8.36 -6.67 -24.08
N ASP A 456 7.04 -6.80 -24.18
CA ASP A 456 6.23 -6.14 -25.20
C ASP A 456 6.19 -4.60 -25.07
N ASP A 457 6.56 -4.02 -23.92
CA ASP A 457 6.64 -2.56 -23.72
C ASP A 457 7.63 -1.92 -24.71
N GLY A 458 8.70 -2.63 -25.07
CA GLY A 458 9.71 -2.15 -26.02
C GLY A 458 9.27 -2.12 -27.49
N ILE A 459 8.02 -2.47 -27.80
CA ILE A 459 7.59 -2.71 -29.18
C ILE A 459 7.57 -1.45 -30.04
N GLY A 460 7.17 -0.30 -29.50
CA GLY A 460 7.09 0.94 -30.26
C GLY A 460 8.47 1.44 -30.71
N VAL A 461 9.48 1.33 -29.82
CA VAL A 461 10.90 1.56 -30.15
C VAL A 461 11.37 0.61 -31.26
N LEU A 462 11.02 -0.67 -31.17
CA LEU A 462 11.41 -1.67 -32.17
C LEU A 462 10.80 -1.38 -33.55
N ILE A 463 9.51 -1.01 -33.59
CA ILE A 463 8.82 -0.59 -34.84
C ILE A 463 9.49 0.64 -35.44
N ALA A 464 9.73 1.68 -34.63
CA ALA A 464 10.34 2.92 -35.10
C ALA A 464 11.75 2.69 -35.66
N ARG A 465 12.57 1.87 -35.00
CA ARG A 465 13.90 1.48 -35.52
C ARG A 465 13.81 0.73 -36.84
N ARG A 466 12.87 -0.22 -36.98
CA ARG A 466 12.66 -0.96 -38.23
C ARG A 466 12.24 -0.05 -39.38
N LEU A 467 11.30 0.86 -39.14
CA LEU A 467 10.85 1.84 -40.15
C LEU A 467 12.01 2.74 -40.60
N ARG A 468 12.86 3.17 -39.67
CA ARG A 468 14.06 3.95 -39.97
C ARG A 468 15.07 3.17 -40.81
N GLY A 469 15.30 1.90 -40.48
CA GLY A 469 16.14 0.98 -41.26
C GLY A 469 15.63 0.73 -42.68
N LEU A 470 14.33 0.92 -42.92
CA LEU A 470 13.71 0.87 -44.25
C LEU A 470 13.74 2.22 -44.99
N GLY A 471 14.48 3.20 -44.49
CA GLY A 471 14.65 4.52 -45.12
C GLY A 471 13.47 5.47 -44.94
N ARG A 472 12.65 5.29 -43.89
CA ARG A 472 11.54 6.22 -43.58
C ARG A 472 12.08 7.48 -42.89
N GLU A 473 11.85 8.62 -43.53
CA GLU A 473 12.09 9.94 -42.94
C GLU A 473 10.99 10.28 -41.91
N ARG A 474 11.30 11.14 -40.93
CA ARG A 474 10.37 11.58 -39.85
C ARG A 474 9.92 10.48 -38.87
N VAL A 475 10.83 9.59 -38.48
CA VAL A 475 10.61 8.58 -37.43
C VAL A 475 11.53 8.83 -36.23
N LEU A 476 10.94 9.22 -35.11
CA LEU A 476 11.61 9.45 -33.84
C LEU A 476 11.47 8.23 -32.93
N VAL A 477 12.45 8.05 -32.06
CA VAL A 477 12.46 7.03 -31.01
C VAL A 477 12.64 7.76 -29.68
N GLU A 478 11.95 7.33 -28.64
CA GLU A 478 12.00 7.95 -27.33
C GLU A 478 13.41 8.11 -26.73
N ASP A 479 14.33 7.17 -27.01
CA ASP A 479 15.74 7.26 -26.62
C ASP A 479 16.43 8.56 -27.12
N GLU A 480 15.84 9.25 -28.12
CA GLU A 480 16.29 10.53 -28.67
C GLU A 480 15.47 11.70 -28.11
N TRP A 481 15.37 11.76 -26.78
CA TRP A 481 14.56 12.73 -26.05
C TRP A 481 14.64 14.18 -26.55
N PRO A 482 15.82 14.76 -26.87
CA PRO A 482 15.91 16.12 -27.40
C PRO A 482 15.18 16.32 -28.73
N ASN A 483 15.27 15.35 -29.64
CA ASN A 483 14.61 15.41 -30.96
C ASN A 483 13.08 15.32 -30.83
N VAL A 484 12.60 14.52 -29.87
CA VAL A 484 11.17 14.40 -29.56
C VAL A 484 10.63 15.71 -28.97
N LEU A 485 11.38 16.34 -28.07
CA LEU A 485 11.02 17.64 -27.50
C LEU A 485 10.95 18.75 -28.56
N ASP A 486 11.96 18.83 -29.42
CA ASP A 486 12.02 19.83 -30.48
C ASP A 486 10.82 19.70 -31.44
N HIS A 487 10.46 18.47 -31.82
CA HIS A 487 9.27 18.22 -32.65
C HIS A 487 7.97 18.64 -31.96
N LEU A 488 7.79 18.23 -30.70
CA LEU A 488 6.58 18.57 -29.94
C LEU A 488 6.45 20.06 -29.67
N GLY A 489 7.57 20.79 -29.55
CA GLY A 489 7.63 22.23 -29.33
C GLY A 489 7.57 23.10 -30.59
N ALA A 490 8.08 22.64 -31.73
CA ALA A 490 8.23 23.44 -32.96
C ALA A 490 6.91 23.76 -33.68
N GLY A 491 5.83 23.02 -33.40
CA GLY A 491 4.50 23.36 -33.89
C GLY A 491 4.35 23.42 -35.41
N ASP A 492 5.05 22.56 -36.14
CA ASP A 492 5.11 22.51 -37.61
C ASP A 492 3.79 22.14 -38.31
N GLY A 493 2.73 21.87 -37.53
CA GLY A 493 1.39 21.54 -38.02
C GLY A 493 1.26 20.13 -38.59
N ALA A 494 2.29 19.28 -38.46
CA ALA A 494 2.23 17.89 -38.88
C ALA A 494 1.52 17.02 -37.84
N SER A 495 0.68 16.08 -38.31
CA SER A 495 0.07 15.10 -37.43
C SER A 495 1.15 14.23 -36.77
N THR A 496 0.97 13.84 -35.50
CA THR A 496 1.93 12.99 -34.78
C THR A 496 1.27 11.68 -34.38
N ILE A 497 1.95 10.56 -34.62
CA ILE A 497 1.48 9.22 -34.30
C ILE A 497 2.48 8.58 -33.35
N PHE A 498 2.07 8.46 -32.09
CA PHE A 498 2.81 7.70 -31.08
C PHE A 498 2.54 6.22 -31.30
N ILE A 499 3.57 5.39 -31.37
CA ILE A 499 3.46 3.94 -31.48
C ILE A 499 3.94 3.36 -30.17
N ASP A 500 3.08 2.59 -29.50
CA ASP A 500 3.39 2.07 -28.17
C ASP A 500 2.69 0.73 -27.89
N ALA A 501 3.18 -0.01 -26.90
CA ALA A 501 2.37 -1.01 -26.23
C ALA A 501 1.43 -0.34 -25.22
N GLY A 502 0.22 -0.85 -25.11
CA GLY A 502 -0.72 -0.34 -24.12
C GLY A 502 -1.86 -1.32 -23.90
N ASP A 503 -2.19 -1.51 -22.64
CA ASP A 503 -3.26 -2.43 -22.27
C ASP A 503 -4.60 -1.71 -22.38
N PHE A 504 -5.41 -2.15 -23.35
CA PHE A 504 -6.78 -1.67 -23.55
C PHE A 504 -7.81 -2.80 -23.38
N GLY A 505 -7.42 -3.90 -22.73
CA GLY A 505 -8.26 -5.07 -22.48
C GLY A 505 -8.59 -5.88 -23.74
N GLY A 506 -7.76 -5.80 -24.79
CA GLY A 506 -7.85 -6.61 -25.99
C GLY A 506 -7.18 -7.98 -25.86
N VAL A 507 -7.11 -8.72 -26.97
CA VAL A 507 -6.27 -9.94 -27.05
C VAL A 507 -4.82 -9.57 -27.39
N PRO A 508 -3.80 -10.29 -26.87
CA PRO A 508 -2.40 -9.98 -27.19
C PRO A 508 -2.14 -9.87 -28.70
N GLY A 509 -1.49 -8.79 -29.12
CA GLY A 509 -1.26 -8.46 -30.54
C GLY A 509 -2.42 -7.74 -31.22
N GLU A 510 -3.55 -7.50 -30.56
CA GLU A 510 -4.60 -6.62 -31.08
C GLU A 510 -4.03 -5.20 -31.22
N ILE A 511 -4.43 -4.50 -32.29
CA ILE A 511 -3.96 -3.14 -32.59
C ILE A 511 -5.16 -2.20 -32.60
N ARG A 512 -5.06 -1.06 -31.92
CA ARG A 512 -6.08 0.00 -31.94
C ARG A 512 -5.46 1.37 -32.10
N LEU A 513 -6.22 2.30 -32.66
CA LEU A 513 -5.82 3.70 -32.76
C LEU A 513 -6.72 4.56 -31.86
N PHE A 514 -6.09 5.47 -31.12
CA PHE A 514 -6.77 6.37 -30.20
C PHE A 514 -6.37 7.82 -30.47
N PRO A 515 -7.31 8.78 -30.50
CA PRO A 515 -6.98 10.19 -30.35
C PRO A 515 -6.24 10.43 -29.03
N LEU A 516 -5.22 11.29 -29.00
CA LEU A 516 -4.40 11.51 -27.80
C LEU A 516 -5.23 11.90 -26.56
N ASP A 517 -6.26 12.73 -26.75
CA ASP A 517 -7.14 13.20 -25.68
C ASP A 517 -8.08 12.08 -25.13
N SER A 518 -8.25 10.98 -25.88
CA SER A 518 -9.05 9.81 -25.44
C SER A 518 -8.22 8.77 -24.69
N VAL A 519 -6.89 8.86 -24.75
CA VAL A 519 -5.98 7.97 -24.03
C VAL A 519 -5.82 8.53 -22.61
N SER A 520 -5.89 7.71 -21.56
CA SER A 520 -5.45 8.18 -20.23
C SER A 520 -3.92 8.20 -20.19
N ALA A 521 -3.30 9.09 -19.40
CA ALA A 521 -1.84 9.04 -19.23
C ALA A 521 -1.38 7.74 -18.54
N GLU A 522 -2.32 6.90 -18.11
CA GLU A 522 -2.10 5.60 -17.46
C GLU A 522 -2.13 4.43 -18.46
N LEU A 523 -2.84 4.56 -19.59
CA LEU A 523 -2.91 3.55 -20.67
C LEU A 523 -1.57 3.33 -21.39
N VAL A 524 -0.68 4.32 -21.29
CA VAL A 524 0.67 4.33 -21.84
C VAL A 524 1.62 4.26 -20.65
N SER A 525 1.87 3.02 -20.24
CA SER A 525 2.33 2.59 -18.92
C SER A 525 3.65 3.22 -18.47
N SER A 526 4.54 3.56 -19.40
CA SER A 526 5.95 3.90 -19.14
C SER A 526 6.38 5.28 -19.64
N HIS A 527 5.58 5.93 -20.51
CA HIS A 527 6.04 7.08 -21.32
C HIS A 527 5.25 8.37 -21.07
N LYS A 528 4.81 8.52 -19.81
CA LYS A 528 3.95 9.60 -19.31
C LYS A 528 4.50 11.00 -19.56
N ALA A 529 5.82 11.16 -19.56
CA ALA A 529 6.45 12.46 -19.75
C ALA A 529 6.30 12.98 -21.19
N ILE A 530 6.47 12.13 -22.21
CA ILE A 530 6.28 12.52 -23.63
C ILE A 530 4.83 12.86 -23.91
N LEU A 531 3.91 11.98 -23.49
CA LEU A 531 2.49 12.21 -23.72
C LEU A 531 1.93 13.36 -22.87
N GLY A 532 2.46 13.54 -21.65
CA GLY A 532 2.14 14.66 -20.79
C GLY A 532 2.56 16.00 -21.40
N LEU A 533 3.71 16.04 -22.08
CA LEU A 533 4.17 17.21 -22.85
C LEU A 533 3.31 17.44 -24.09
N ALA A 534 3.01 16.40 -24.87
CA ALA A 534 2.13 16.49 -26.04
C ALA A 534 0.75 17.06 -25.66
N ARG A 535 0.23 16.74 -24.46
CA ARG A 535 -1.03 17.30 -23.93
C ARG A 535 -0.98 18.78 -23.57
N ARG A 536 0.21 19.36 -23.37
CA ARG A 536 0.36 20.81 -23.15
C ARG A 536 0.25 21.61 -24.45
N ASN A 537 0.31 20.96 -25.61
CA ASN A 537 0.13 21.60 -26.90
C ASN A 537 -1.28 22.19 -27.03
N SER A 538 -1.45 23.16 -27.92
CA SER A 538 -2.76 23.78 -28.17
C SER A 538 -3.80 22.73 -28.62
N LYS A 539 -5.09 22.99 -28.38
CA LYS A 539 -6.17 22.08 -28.80
C LYS A 539 -6.07 21.70 -30.29
N LYS A 540 -5.78 22.68 -31.16
CA LYS A 540 -5.58 22.47 -32.60
C LYS A 540 -4.44 21.49 -32.91
N GLN A 541 -3.39 21.47 -32.11
CA GLN A 541 -2.28 20.52 -32.26
C GLN A 541 -2.65 19.14 -31.72
N ARG A 542 -3.33 19.06 -30.58
CA ARG A 542 -3.77 17.77 -30.00
C ARG A 542 -4.80 17.03 -30.86
N ASP A 543 -5.67 17.77 -31.56
CA ASP A 543 -6.63 17.21 -32.52
C ASP A 543 -5.94 16.49 -33.72
N SER A 544 -4.63 16.71 -33.91
CA SER A 544 -3.78 16.06 -34.92
C SER A 544 -2.82 15.01 -34.32
N GLN A 545 -3.03 14.59 -33.08
CA GLN A 545 -2.17 13.63 -32.38
C GLN A 545 -2.92 12.34 -32.05
N TYR A 546 -2.29 11.20 -32.36
CA TYR A 546 -2.87 9.87 -32.20
C TYR A 546 -1.88 8.92 -31.54
N VAL A 547 -2.40 7.90 -30.87
CA VAL A 547 -1.63 6.80 -30.29
C VAL A 547 -2.09 5.50 -30.96
N LEU A 548 -1.16 4.87 -31.69
CA LEU A 548 -1.29 3.53 -32.26
C LEU A 548 -0.78 2.53 -31.23
N THR A 549 -1.70 1.79 -30.62
CA THR A 549 -1.42 0.95 -29.46
C THR A 549 -1.54 -0.53 -29.82
N ILE A 550 -0.58 -1.33 -29.34
CA ILE A 550 -0.60 -2.80 -29.44
C ILE A 550 -0.88 -3.39 -28.07
N GLN A 551 -1.87 -4.29 -27.97
CA GLN A 551 -2.16 -5.00 -26.73
C GLN A 551 -0.99 -5.94 -26.39
N PRO A 552 -0.30 -5.74 -25.25
CA PRO A 552 0.79 -6.62 -24.85
C PRO A 552 0.27 -7.98 -24.39
N SER A 553 1.11 -9.01 -24.53
CA SER A 553 0.96 -10.28 -23.82
C SER A 553 1.58 -10.20 -22.42
N SER A 554 2.69 -9.49 -22.28
CA SER A 554 3.37 -9.22 -21.00
C SER A 554 4.20 -7.94 -21.10
N THR A 555 4.21 -7.14 -20.03
CA THR A 555 5.10 -5.97 -19.87
C THR A 555 6.05 -6.15 -18.69
N GLU A 556 6.26 -7.40 -18.26
CA GLU A 556 7.23 -7.77 -17.23
C GLU A 556 8.67 -7.56 -17.73
N PHE A 557 9.62 -7.51 -16.80
CA PHE A 557 11.05 -7.47 -17.12
C PHE A 557 11.48 -8.80 -17.77
N ALA A 558 11.55 -8.81 -19.11
CA ALA A 558 12.06 -9.91 -19.92
C ALA A 558 12.51 -9.37 -21.28
N SER A 559 13.57 -9.92 -21.87
CA SER A 559 14.21 -9.35 -23.07
C SER A 559 13.56 -9.71 -24.42
N ARG A 560 12.36 -10.31 -24.43
CA ARG A 560 11.74 -10.82 -25.68
C ARG A 560 10.33 -10.28 -25.88
N ILE A 561 10.06 -9.81 -27.10
CA ILE A 561 8.71 -9.52 -27.60
C ILE A 561 7.96 -10.84 -27.79
N SER A 562 6.72 -10.90 -27.33
CA SER A 562 5.84 -12.06 -27.48
C SER A 562 5.48 -12.28 -28.96
N PRO A 563 5.28 -13.54 -29.41
CA PRO A 563 4.95 -13.82 -30.80
C PRO A 563 3.73 -13.06 -31.35
N PRO A 564 2.61 -12.89 -30.59
CA PRO A 564 1.46 -12.11 -31.07
C PRO A 564 1.78 -10.63 -31.29
N VAL A 565 2.54 -10.02 -30.39
CA VAL A 565 2.96 -8.61 -30.48
C VAL A 565 3.99 -8.39 -31.58
N SER A 566 4.90 -9.36 -31.77
CA SER A 566 5.83 -9.33 -32.89
C SER A 566 5.11 -9.41 -34.24
N ALA A 567 4.08 -10.26 -34.36
CA ALA A 567 3.27 -10.36 -35.58
C ALA A 567 2.50 -9.06 -35.87
N ALA A 568 1.96 -8.42 -34.82
CA ALA A 568 1.32 -7.12 -34.92
C ALA A 568 2.28 -6.01 -35.38
N ALA A 569 3.52 -6.01 -34.86
CA ALA A 569 4.56 -5.10 -35.30
C ALA A 569 4.94 -5.31 -36.78
N ASP A 570 5.04 -6.56 -37.24
CA ASP A 570 5.27 -6.88 -38.65
C ASP A 570 4.11 -6.40 -39.55
N GLU A 571 2.87 -6.47 -39.05
CA GLU A 571 1.70 -5.93 -39.74
C GLU A 571 1.75 -4.39 -39.85
N ILE A 572 2.06 -3.69 -38.77
CA ILE A 572 2.20 -2.22 -38.75
C ILE A 572 3.30 -1.77 -39.70
N VAL A 573 4.48 -2.41 -39.63
CA VAL A 573 5.62 -2.07 -40.51
C VAL A 573 5.27 -2.30 -41.97
N ARG A 574 4.62 -3.43 -42.32
CA ARG A 574 4.16 -3.70 -43.69
C ARG A 574 3.16 -2.66 -44.16
N PHE A 575 2.17 -2.34 -43.32
CA PHE A 575 1.12 -1.36 -43.65
C PHE A 575 1.70 0.04 -43.91
N LEU A 576 2.56 0.53 -43.01
CA LEU A 576 3.24 1.81 -43.15
C LEU A 576 4.22 1.83 -44.33
N THR A 577 4.75 0.66 -44.72
CA THR A 577 5.63 0.53 -45.88
C THR A 577 4.86 0.58 -47.20
N GLN A 578 3.69 -0.04 -47.26
CA GLN A 578 2.85 -0.11 -48.48
C GLN A 578 2.05 1.18 -48.75
N THR A 579 1.85 2.02 -47.72
CA THR A 579 1.09 3.27 -47.87
C THR A 579 1.96 4.36 -48.53
N ALA A 580 1.65 4.69 -49.78
CA ALA A 580 2.46 5.52 -50.68
C ALA A 580 2.67 7.00 -50.26
N THR A 581 1.93 7.52 -49.29
CA THR A 581 2.01 8.93 -48.84
C THR A 581 3.20 9.26 -47.92
N LEU A 582 3.96 8.24 -47.50
CA LEU A 582 5.10 8.38 -46.56
C LEU A 582 6.48 8.14 -47.19
N SER A 583 6.60 8.07 -48.52
CA SER A 583 7.87 7.75 -49.22
C SER A 583 8.27 8.84 -50.22
N ARG A 584 9.55 9.25 -50.11
CA ARG A 584 10.25 10.43 -50.69
C ARG A 584 9.97 11.74 -49.99
#